data_AF-A0A386WXJ9-F1
#
_entry.id   AF-A0A386WXJ9-F1
#
_cell.length_a   1.000
_cell.length_b   1.000
_cell.length_c   1.000
_cell.angle_alpha   90.00
_cell.angle_beta   90.00
_cell.angle_gamma   90.00
#
_symmetry.space_group_name_H-M   'P 1'
#
loop_
_entity.id
_entity.type
_entity.pdbx_description
1 polymer ?
#
loop_
_entity_poly.entity_id
_entity_poly.type
_entity_poly.pdbx_seq_one_letter_code
_entity_poly.pdbx_strand_id
1 'polypeptide(L)'
;MMPTGWCPGRRSIGEMAGLYPGSSAVRVFFGLGEGLPGSAWTDATRVGRQRLADLPAGCTVVVSFKDQRVDRLAFVEAWREARPDVDLVLITHHEPEQQEGGDPTPAQYRASWTRTREQVGDHPARAEGRLRLAVCWTLQWIRRGGDWRTWWPDHEAEAVDLVLGDWYPYTPSAPDPYRPTSYEEPAAALKVMVDLAAATGKDWGLAEVDHRRILRANGYAADVDPTGELCATWYRQMHTTAKELGCRVWAHFHSDMGAALGDLTKRPAEQAALRNLIEQEAIVTTVPANLLAVRQLLLTHLNVDKDRVRADDLEPAEVGIVGDPAHRGGYHCGRDRVVSGDYSVVESSRDRAGLSGYACALDVGQFEVTTPKGRYDLPHYSRWLVAQCEAGTADTRDIREVIYSPDGRTVRRWDRLGKRTSGDSSHRWHTHQSYFRDAIKAGRDQTAVIRRYLTEIGLTTTSEGTAQMFCKHGDRGENVRALQYALHNIGFPPGTIDGTYGDATAAALKKAEASIGVTSDGKTYDADSYTRIQALFVKRFSAGERGPKGDPGGLTMDQVATELAARITAGPAAT
;
A
#
# COMPACT_ATOMS: atom_id res chain seq x y z
N MET A 1 3.29 -1.59 2.99
CA MET A 1 3.97 -2.88 2.88
C MET A 1 5.46 -2.61 2.74
N MET A 2 6.26 -3.31 3.52
CA MET A 2 7.72 -3.26 3.45
C MET A 2 8.18 -4.60 2.86
N PRO A 3 8.57 -4.66 1.57
CA PRO A 3 9.17 -5.84 0.96
C PRO A 3 10.17 -6.49 1.92
N THR A 4 9.89 -7.73 2.29
CA THR A 4 10.62 -8.45 3.35
C THR A 4 11.09 -9.80 2.82
N GLY A 5 12.35 -10.11 3.08
CA GLY A 5 12.92 -11.42 2.75
C GLY A 5 14.38 -11.53 3.16
N TRP A 6 15.25 -11.91 2.23
CA TRP A 6 16.58 -12.42 2.57
C TRP A 6 17.66 -12.07 1.54
N CYS A 7 18.91 -12.09 2.01
CA CYS A 7 20.11 -12.16 1.19
C CYS A 7 20.72 -13.57 1.39
N PRO A 8 20.97 -14.34 0.30
CA PRO A 8 21.24 -15.78 0.38
C PRO A 8 22.65 -16.13 0.87
N GLY A 9 23.57 -15.17 0.94
CA GLY A 9 25.00 -15.47 1.12
C GLY A 9 25.49 -16.42 0.03
N ARG A 10 26.06 -17.57 0.41
CA ARG A 10 26.46 -18.62 -0.54
C ARG A 10 25.37 -19.64 -0.88
N ARG A 11 24.11 -19.44 -0.50
CA ARG A 11 23.01 -20.35 -0.86
C ARG A 11 22.45 -20.00 -2.23
N SER A 12 21.69 -20.90 -2.84
CA SER A 12 20.98 -20.57 -4.09
C SER A 12 19.69 -19.82 -3.80
N ILE A 13 19.27 -18.97 -4.74
CA ILE A 13 17.98 -18.28 -4.68
C ILE A 13 16.84 -19.31 -4.57
N GLY A 14 16.88 -20.40 -5.33
CA GLY A 14 15.87 -21.46 -5.27
C GLY A 14 15.80 -22.18 -3.91
N GLU A 15 16.94 -22.49 -3.29
CA GLU A 15 16.99 -23.08 -1.94
C GLU A 15 16.33 -22.15 -0.92
N MET A 16 16.68 -20.87 -0.98
CA MET A 16 16.18 -19.86 -0.06
C MET A 16 14.70 -19.54 -0.26
N ALA A 17 14.22 -19.52 -1.50
CA ALA A 17 12.79 -19.37 -1.81
C ALA A 17 11.96 -20.55 -1.26
N GLY A 18 12.50 -21.77 -1.29
CA GLY A 18 11.89 -22.93 -0.65
C GLY A 18 11.87 -22.85 0.88
N LEU A 19 12.92 -22.28 1.49
CA LEU A 19 13.00 -22.08 2.94
C LEU A 19 12.11 -20.94 3.43
N TYR A 20 11.84 -19.93 2.61
CA TYR A 20 11.08 -18.74 2.95
C TYR A 20 10.01 -18.44 1.89
N PRO A 21 8.96 -19.27 1.79
CA PRO A 21 7.88 -19.04 0.84
C PRO A 21 7.19 -17.70 1.11
N GLY A 22 6.75 -17.02 0.05
CA GLY A 22 6.10 -15.70 0.16
C GLY A 22 7.04 -14.51 0.30
N SER A 23 8.36 -14.71 0.25
CA SER A 23 9.36 -13.64 0.29
C SER A 23 9.08 -12.58 -0.77
N SER A 24 8.96 -11.32 -0.36
CA SER A 24 8.70 -10.17 -1.23
C SER A 24 9.93 -9.30 -1.47
N ALA A 25 11.05 -9.57 -0.78
CA ALA A 25 12.36 -8.98 -1.07
C ALA A 25 13.46 -10.03 -1.18
N VAL A 26 14.37 -9.85 -2.13
CA VAL A 26 15.61 -10.63 -2.24
C VAL A 26 16.77 -9.69 -2.49
N ARG A 27 17.91 -9.89 -1.84
CA ARG A 27 19.16 -9.22 -2.21
C ARG A 27 20.12 -10.18 -2.90
N VAL A 28 20.77 -9.71 -3.97
CA VAL A 28 21.78 -10.45 -4.73
C VAL A 28 23.02 -9.57 -4.89
N PHE A 29 24.21 -10.13 -4.67
CA PHE A 29 25.49 -9.42 -4.70
C PHE A 29 26.44 -10.00 -5.74
N PHE A 30 26.93 -9.21 -6.68
CA PHE A 30 27.97 -9.61 -7.64
C PHE A 30 29.34 -9.08 -7.23
N GLY A 31 30.30 -9.97 -7.04
CA GLY A 31 31.68 -9.65 -6.69
C GLY A 31 32.44 -8.92 -7.79
N LEU A 32 33.65 -8.45 -7.45
CA LEU A 32 34.55 -7.85 -8.42
C LEU A 32 34.89 -8.87 -9.54
N GLY A 33 34.74 -8.46 -10.80
CA GLY A 33 34.99 -9.31 -11.96
C GLY A 33 33.82 -10.22 -12.37
N GLU A 34 32.78 -10.35 -11.54
CA GLU A 34 31.54 -11.05 -11.92
C GLU A 34 30.65 -10.17 -12.81
N GLY A 35 30.77 -8.84 -12.65
CA GLY A 35 30.03 -7.84 -13.43
C GLY A 35 28.52 -7.88 -13.20
N LEU A 36 27.76 -7.33 -14.16
CA LEU A 36 26.30 -7.42 -14.24
C LEU A 36 25.89 -7.87 -15.66
N PRO A 37 26.24 -9.10 -16.08
CA PRO A 37 25.92 -9.52 -17.43
C PRO A 37 24.40 -9.64 -17.60
N GLY A 38 23.85 -9.14 -18.71
CA GLY A 38 22.41 -9.25 -19.00
C GLY A 38 21.92 -10.71 -18.99
N SER A 39 22.79 -11.67 -19.34
CA SER A 39 22.53 -13.10 -19.24
C SER A 39 22.21 -13.59 -17.82
N ALA A 40 22.55 -12.83 -16.77
CA ALA A 40 22.15 -13.17 -15.41
C ALA A 40 20.62 -13.27 -15.23
N TRP A 41 19.85 -12.53 -16.05
CA TRP A 41 18.39 -12.57 -16.08
C TRP A 41 17.84 -13.63 -17.03
N THR A 42 18.44 -13.78 -18.21
CA THR A 42 17.86 -14.54 -19.33
C THR A 42 18.39 -15.97 -19.43
N ASP A 43 19.60 -16.25 -18.92
CA ASP A 43 20.18 -17.58 -18.97
C ASP A 43 19.57 -18.47 -17.89
N ALA A 44 18.43 -19.07 -18.25
CA ALA A 44 17.79 -20.08 -17.44
C ALA A 44 18.67 -21.34 -17.28
N THR A 45 19.72 -21.55 -18.08
CA THR A 45 20.60 -22.73 -17.91
C THR A 45 21.69 -22.52 -16.87
N ARG A 46 21.87 -21.28 -16.39
CA ARG A 46 22.81 -20.96 -15.32
C ARG A 46 22.49 -21.79 -14.07
N VAL A 47 23.46 -22.55 -13.58
CA VAL A 47 23.37 -23.30 -12.33
C VAL A 47 24.20 -22.59 -11.26
N GLY A 48 23.65 -22.36 -10.08
CA GLY A 48 24.40 -21.79 -8.97
C GLY A 48 23.63 -20.75 -8.15
N ARG A 49 24.38 -19.92 -7.42
CA ARG A 49 23.87 -19.13 -6.27
C ARG A 49 22.98 -17.95 -6.66
N GLN A 50 23.16 -17.40 -7.85
CA GLN A 50 22.59 -16.11 -8.28
C GLN A 50 21.83 -16.24 -9.60
N ARG A 51 21.15 -17.37 -9.80
CA ARG A 51 20.28 -17.56 -10.96
C ARG A 51 19.04 -16.69 -10.78
N LEU A 52 19.02 -15.50 -11.37
CA LEU A 52 17.94 -14.52 -11.17
C LEU A 52 16.58 -15.02 -11.70
N ALA A 53 16.58 -16.02 -12.59
CA ALA A 53 15.37 -16.72 -13.00
C ALA A 53 14.61 -17.36 -11.82
N ASP A 54 15.31 -17.71 -10.72
CA ASP A 54 14.72 -18.35 -9.54
C ASP A 54 14.11 -17.34 -8.54
N LEU A 55 14.19 -16.03 -8.81
CA LEU A 55 13.63 -15.02 -7.90
C LEU A 55 12.12 -15.25 -7.68
N PRO A 56 11.60 -15.08 -6.45
CA PRO A 56 10.15 -15.16 -6.20
C PRO A 56 9.35 -14.25 -7.13
N ALA A 57 8.14 -14.69 -7.50
CA ALA A 57 7.28 -13.91 -8.39
C ALA A 57 6.88 -12.58 -7.72
N GLY A 58 6.95 -11.48 -8.46
CA GLY A 58 6.49 -10.17 -7.97
C GLY A 58 7.35 -9.54 -6.87
N CYS A 59 8.54 -10.08 -6.57
CA CYS A 59 9.38 -9.54 -5.50
C CYS A 59 10.06 -8.23 -5.91
N THR A 60 10.53 -7.47 -4.93
CA THR A 60 11.57 -6.46 -5.12
C THR A 60 12.94 -7.11 -4.97
N VAL A 61 13.77 -7.04 -6.01
CA VAL A 61 15.16 -7.50 -5.93
C VAL A 61 16.11 -6.32 -5.76
N VAL A 62 16.95 -6.38 -4.73
CA VAL A 62 18.06 -5.46 -4.51
C VAL A 62 19.31 -6.08 -5.11
N VAL A 63 19.82 -5.51 -6.20
CA VAL A 63 21.05 -5.98 -6.86
C VAL A 63 22.20 -5.07 -6.47
N SER A 64 23.24 -5.67 -5.89
CA SER A 64 24.49 -5.02 -5.48
C SER A 64 25.65 -5.54 -6.31
N PHE A 65 26.67 -4.71 -6.54
CA PHE A 65 27.89 -5.14 -7.21
C PHE A 65 29.09 -4.25 -6.84
N LYS A 66 30.30 -4.81 -6.95
CA LYS A 66 31.57 -4.10 -6.73
C LYS A 66 32.22 -3.57 -8.01
N ASP A 67 31.80 -3.98 -9.21
CA ASP A 67 32.40 -3.46 -10.45
C ASP A 67 31.68 -2.21 -10.99
N GLN A 68 32.25 -1.02 -10.75
CA GLN A 68 31.68 0.25 -11.21
C GLN A 68 31.56 0.41 -12.74
N ARG A 69 32.25 -0.41 -13.54
CA ARG A 69 32.36 -0.27 -15.01
C ARG A 69 31.33 -1.08 -15.79
N VAL A 70 30.44 -1.80 -15.10
CA VAL A 70 29.41 -2.61 -15.74
C VAL A 70 28.46 -1.77 -16.59
N ASP A 71 27.98 -2.36 -17.69
CA ASP A 71 26.93 -1.78 -18.53
C ASP A 71 25.57 -1.96 -17.87
N ARG A 72 25.07 -0.88 -17.25
CA ARG A 72 23.83 -0.91 -16.49
C ARG A 72 22.60 -0.93 -17.39
N LEU A 73 22.70 -0.32 -18.58
CA LEU A 73 21.58 -0.31 -19.52
C LEU A 73 21.31 -1.72 -20.03
N ALA A 74 22.36 -2.44 -20.47
CA ALA A 74 22.22 -3.82 -20.91
C ALA A 74 21.63 -4.74 -19.83
N PHE A 75 22.03 -4.56 -18.56
CA PHE A 75 21.46 -5.32 -17.44
C PHE A 75 19.98 -4.99 -17.19
N VAL A 76 19.61 -3.71 -17.20
CA VAL A 76 18.23 -3.24 -16.98
C VAL A 76 17.30 -3.64 -18.13
N GLU A 77 17.76 -3.59 -19.38
CA GLU A 77 16.97 -4.03 -20.54
C GLU A 77 16.70 -5.53 -20.50
N ALA A 78 17.70 -6.34 -20.16
CA ALA A 78 17.55 -7.78 -19.98
C ALA A 78 16.59 -8.13 -18.83
N TRP A 79 16.65 -7.39 -17.71
CA TRP A 79 15.69 -7.53 -16.60
C TRP A 79 14.26 -7.28 -17.08
N ARG A 80 14.01 -6.17 -17.76
CA ARG A 80 12.68 -5.76 -18.21
C ARG A 80 12.04 -6.80 -19.13
N GLU A 81 12.84 -7.47 -19.94
CA GLU A 81 12.38 -8.55 -20.82
C GLU A 81 12.15 -9.87 -20.05
N ALA A 82 13.11 -10.28 -19.23
CA ALA A 82 13.10 -11.60 -18.60
C ALA A 82 12.18 -11.72 -17.38
N ARG A 83 12.14 -10.68 -16.54
CA ARG A 83 11.39 -10.65 -15.28
C ARG A 83 10.57 -9.36 -15.13
N PRO A 84 9.63 -9.08 -16.06
CA PRO A 84 8.76 -7.91 -16.00
C PRO A 84 7.78 -7.95 -14.82
N ASP A 85 7.76 -9.01 -14.02
CA ASP A 85 7.01 -9.12 -12.76
C ASP A 85 7.79 -8.57 -11.55
N VAL A 86 9.12 -8.52 -11.62
CA VAL A 86 10.00 -8.12 -10.50
C VAL A 86 10.26 -6.63 -10.54
N ASP A 87 10.33 -5.98 -9.38
CA ASP A 87 10.84 -4.60 -9.24
C ASP A 87 12.33 -4.64 -8.92
N LEU A 88 13.13 -3.75 -9.52
CA LEU A 88 14.58 -3.71 -9.40
C LEU A 88 15.06 -2.49 -8.62
N VAL A 89 15.80 -2.74 -7.55
CA VAL A 89 16.62 -1.73 -6.86
C VAL A 89 18.09 -2.02 -7.19
N LEU A 90 18.73 -1.12 -7.92
CA LEU A 90 20.12 -1.25 -8.33
C LEU A 90 21.01 -0.39 -7.43
N ILE A 91 21.82 -1.04 -6.60
CA ILE A 91 22.89 -0.36 -5.86
C ILE A 91 24.03 -0.11 -6.83
N THR A 92 24.32 1.16 -7.11
CA THR A 92 25.26 1.56 -8.18
C THR A 92 26.70 1.17 -7.91
N HIS A 93 27.05 1.03 -6.63
CA HIS A 93 28.27 0.41 -6.12
C HIS A 93 28.08 0.07 -4.64
N HIS A 94 28.44 -1.15 -4.23
CA HIS A 94 28.24 -1.65 -2.88
C HIS A 94 29.34 -1.22 -1.91
N GLU A 95 28.96 -0.60 -0.78
CA GLU A 95 29.83 -0.31 0.37
C GLU A 95 31.21 0.23 -0.02
N PRO A 96 31.30 1.33 -0.80
CA PRO A 96 32.57 1.85 -1.26
C PRO A 96 33.46 2.33 -0.11
N GLU A 97 32.90 2.60 1.06
CA GLU A 97 33.63 3.07 2.24
C GLU A 97 34.54 2.03 2.88
N GLN A 98 34.33 0.74 2.57
CA GLN A 98 35.17 -0.34 3.11
C GLN A 98 36.62 -0.19 2.64
N GLN A 99 36.83 0.31 1.42
CA GLN A 99 38.14 0.42 0.78
C GLN A 99 38.86 -0.95 0.73
N GLU A 100 38.08 -2.01 0.55
CA GLU A 100 38.53 -3.39 0.47
C GLU A 100 38.15 -3.98 -0.90
N GLY A 101 39.09 -4.68 -1.55
CA GLY A 101 38.74 -5.50 -2.72
C GLY A 101 38.27 -4.73 -3.97
N GLY A 102 39.04 -3.72 -4.43
CA GLY A 102 38.78 -3.04 -5.70
C GLY A 102 37.78 -1.89 -5.63
N ASP A 103 37.46 -1.44 -4.43
CA ASP A 103 36.63 -0.25 -4.18
C ASP A 103 37.21 1.01 -4.85
N PRO A 104 36.35 1.91 -5.34
CA PRO A 104 36.75 3.12 -6.03
C PRO A 104 37.28 4.16 -5.03
N THR A 105 38.05 5.11 -5.53
CA THR A 105 38.20 6.41 -4.86
C THR A 105 36.87 7.18 -4.88
N PRO A 106 36.65 8.17 -3.99
CA PRO A 106 35.45 9.00 -4.03
C PRO A 106 35.19 9.67 -5.39
N ALA A 107 36.26 10.08 -6.10
CA ALA A 107 36.15 10.65 -7.44
C ALA A 107 35.66 9.63 -8.48
N GLN A 108 36.20 8.40 -8.44
CA GLN A 108 35.75 7.32 -9.32
C GLN A 108 34.31 6.91 -9.02
N TYR A 109 33.93 6.84 -7.74
CA TYR A 109 32.55 6.57 -7.32
C TYR A 109 31.58 7.62 -7.90
N ARG A 110 31.90 8.92 -7.74
CA ARG A 110 31.10 10.02 -8.31
C ARG A 110 31.01 9.96 -9.84
N ALA A 111 32.10 9.65 -10.53
CA ALA A 111 32.09 9.45 -11.99
C ALA A 111 31.22 8.24 -12.41
N SER A 112 31.14 7.20 -11.58
CA SER A 112 30.28 6.03 -11.84
C SER A 112 28.78 6.37 -11.75
N TRP A 113 28.40 7.32 -10.88
CA TRP A 113 27.03 7.82 -10.78
C TRP A 113 26.60 8.59 -12.03
N THR A 114 27.46 9.47 -12.56
CA THR A 114 27.17 10.18 -13.81
C THR A 114 26.96 9.20 -14.97
N ARG A 115 27.81 8.18 -15.08
CA ARG A 115 27.64 7.11 -16.08
C ARG A 115 26.32 6.36 -15.88
N THR A 116 25.94 6.07 -14.63
CA THR A 116 24.67 5.40 -14.33
C THR A 116 23.48 6.26 -14.75
N ARG A 117 23.50 7.55 -14.41
CA ARG A 117 22.47 8.52 -14.80
C ARG A 117 22.37 8.63 -16.33
N GLU A 118 23.50 8.66 -17.04
CA GLU A 118 23.53 8.64 -18.51
C GLU A 118 22.92 7.36 -19.10
N GLN A 119 23.16 6.21 -18.48
CA GLN A 119 22.71 4.91 -18.99
C GLN A 119 21.23 4.64 -18.72
N VAL A 120 20.74 4.93 -17.51
CA VAL A 120 19.42 4.50 -17.04
C VAL A 120 18.62 5.60 -16.35
N GLY A 121 19.12 6.84 -16.35
CA GLY A 121 18.49 7.99 -15.70
C GLY A 121 17.06 8.26 -16.15
N ASP A 122 16.84 8.21 -17.47
CA ASP A 122 15.57 8.51 -18.12
C ASP A 122 14.79 7.23 -18.50
N HIS A 123 15.20 6.06 -17.97
CA HIS A 123 14.55 4.80 -18.30
C HIS A 123 13.09 4.80 -17.77
N PRO A 124 12.08 4.42 -18.59
CA PRO A 124 10.66 4.57 -18.23
C PRO A 124 10.25 3.83 -16.96
N ALA A 125 10.91 2.70 -16.66
CA ALA A 125 10.64 1.95 -15.43
C ALA A 125 10.97 2.75 -14.14
N ARG A 126 11.78 3.82 -14.22
CA ARG A 126 12.00 4.73 -13.09
C ARG A 126 10.76 5.58 -12.79
N ALA A 127 10.12 6.14 -13.83
CA ALA A 127 8.87 6.87 -13.69
C ALA A 127 7.71 5.98 -13.21
N GLU A 128 7.74 4.69 -13.55
CA GLU A 128 6.80 3.68 -13.05
C GLU A 128 7.09 3.26 -11.60
N GLY A 129 8.23 3.68 -11.02
CA GLY A 129 8.68 3.32 -9.68
C GLY A 129 9.18 1.88 -9.54
N ARG A 130 9.44 1.21 -10.68
CA ARG A 130 9.85 -0.20 -10.79
C ARG A 130 11.36 -0.40 -10.88
N LEU A 131 12.09 0.62 -11.33
CA LEU A 131 13.54 0.71 -11.27
C LEU A 131 13.91 1.82 -10.29
N ARG A 132 14.71 1.51 -9.28
CA ARG A 132 15.27 2.49 -8.34
C ARG A 132 16.78 2.37 -8.28
N LEU A 133 17.47 3.50 -8.24
CA LEU A 133 18.91 3.58 -8.02
C LEU A 133 19.19 3.89 -6.56
N ALA A 134 20.10 3.12 -5.96
CA ALA A 134 20.40 3.22 -4.55
C ALA A 134 21.88 3.44 -4.27
N VAL A 135 22.16 4.23 -3.23
CA VAL A 135 23.43 4.18 -2.49
C VAL A 135 23.32 3.11 -1.40
N CYS A 136 24.44 2.51 -0.99
CA CYS A 136 24.47 1.53 0.10
C CYS A 136 25.76 1.63 0.89
N TRP A 137 25.65 1.70 2.23
CA TRP A 137 26.79 1.77 3.16
C TRP A 137 26.58 0.85 4.36
N THR A 138 27.69 0.43 4.96
CA THR A 138 27.68 -0.17 6.30
C THR A 138 27.29 0.87 7.35
N LEU A 139 26.32 0.53 8.19
CA LEU A 139 25.91 1.41 9.28
C LEU A 139 26.94 1.46 10.40
N GLN A 140 27.77 0.42 10.55
CA GLN A 140 28.85 0.42 11.53
C GLN A 140 29.90 1.48 11.20
N TRP A 141 30.22 1.69 9.91
CA TRP A 141 31.21 2.69 9.52
C TRP A 141 30.74 4.10 9.89
N ILE A 142 29.49 4.45 9.57
CA ILE A 142 28.92 5.76 9.93
C ILE A 142 28.92 5.92 11.46
N ARG A 143 28.51 4.88 12.19
CA ARG A 143 28.51 4.88 13.67
C ARG A 143 29.89 4.99 14.30
N ARG A 144 30.97 4.66 13.57
CA ARG A 144 32.38 4.87 13.98
C ARG A 144 32.90 6.28 13.68
N GLY A 145 32.04 7.18 13.20
CA GLY A 145 32.41 8.54 12.80
C GLY A 145 32.72 8.68 11.31
N GLY A 146 32.38 7.69 10.48
CA GLY A 146 32.43 7.81 9.03
C GLY A 146 31.47 8.87 8.52
N ASP A 147 31.96 9.78 7.66
CA ASP A 147 31.11 10.79 7.02
C ASP A 147 30.61 10.31 5.65
N TRP A 148 29.34 9.88 5.62
CA TRP A 148 28.65 9.39 4.42
C TRP A 148 28.70 10.37 3.24
N ARG A 149 28.87 11.67 3.48
CA ARG A 149 29.02 12.69 2.42
C ARG A 149 30.24 12.46 1.54
N THR A 150 31.25 11.75 2.05
CA THR A 150 32.39 11.29 1.27
C THR A 150 31.96 10.50 0.04
N TRP A 151 30.93 9.67 0.20
CA TRP A 151 30.40 8.74 -0.80
C TRP A 151 29.00 9.12 -1.31
N TRP A 152 28.51 10.32 -0.97
CA TRP A 152 27.27 10.82 -1.53
C TRP A 152 27.53 11.47 -2.89
N PRO A 153 26.76 11.13 -3.94
CA PRO A 153 26.95 11.72 -5.26
C PRO A 153 26.21 13.06 -5.37
N ASP A 154 26.70 14.11 -4.68
CA ASP A 154 26.04 15.43 -4.63
C ASP A 154 25.60 15.97 -6.00
N HIS A 155 26.43 15.80 -7.03
CA HIS A 155 26.17 16.29 -8.38
C HIS A 155 25.13 15.46 -9.15
N GLU A 156 24.75 14.28 -8.63
CA GLU A 156 23.75 13.37 -9.18
C GLU A 156 22.68 13.00 -8.12
N ALA A 157 22.47 13.84 -7.10
CA ALA A 157 21.57 13.54 -5.99
C ALA A 157 20.12 13.24 -6.45
N GLU A 158 19.68 13.87 -7.55
CA GLU A 158 18.38 13.60 -8.17
C GLU A 158 18.28 12.21 -8.79
N ALA A 159 19.41 11.62 -9.19
CA ALA A 159 19.44 10.26 -9.69
C ALA A 159 19.31 9.21 -8.58
N VAL A 160 19.54 9.58 -7.31
CA VAL A 160 19.37 8.66 -6.17
C VAL A 160 17.90 8.59 -5.78
N ASP A 161 17.34 7.38 -5.80
CA ASP A 161 15.95 7.11 -5.41
C ASP A 161 15.84 6.61 -3.97
N LEU A 162 16.89 5.92 -3.46
CA LEU A 162 16.85 5.22 -2.18
C LEU A 162 18.21 5.22 -1.48
N VAL A 163 18.19 5.36 -0.15
CA VAL A 163 19.36 5.17 0.72
C VAL A 163 19.27 3.82 1.41
N LEU A 164 20.21 2.92 1.13
CA LEU A 164 20.25 1.60 1.72
C LEU A 164 21.36 1.49 2.76
N GLY A 165 21.09 0.69 3.79
CA GLY A 165 22.03 0.38 4.85
C GLY A 165 22.25 -1.12 5.02
N ASP A 166 23.50 -1.47 5.29
CA ASP A 166 23.89 -2.80 5.74
C ASP A 166 24.10 -2.74 7.26
N TRP A 167 23.12 -3.31 7.96
CA TRP A 167 23.07 -3.32 9.41
C TRP A 167 23.64 -4.61 9.96
N TYR A 168 24.68 -4.44 10.77
CA TYR A 168 25.34 -5.42 11.60
C TYR A 168 25.60 -4.78 12.96
N PRO A 169 25.70 -5.57 14.04
CA PRO A 169 25.94 -5.05 15.38
C PRO A 169 27.24 -4.24 15.43
N TYR A 170 27.15 -3.00 15.92
CA TYR A 170 28.29 -2.11 16.11
C TYR A 170 29.02 -2.40 17.42
N THR A 171 30.33 -2.61 17.36
CA THR A 171 31.23 -2.64 18.52
C THR A 171 32.29 -1.55 18.39
N PRO A 172 32.40 -0.58 19.32
CA PRO A 172 33.49 0.39 19.36
C PRO A 172 34.86 -0.27 19.53
N SER A 173 35.94 0.39 19.07
CA SER A 173 37.31 -0.17 18.97
C SER A 173 38.11 -0.27 20.27
N ALA A 174 37.48 -0.17 21.45
CA ALA A 174 38.13 -0.55 22.70
C ALA A 174 38.21 -2.09 22.78
N PRO A 175 39.25 -2.69 23.39
CA PRO A 175 39.20 -4.12 23.69
C PRO A 175 38.07 -4.34 24.70
N ASP A 176 36.95 -4.90 24.25
CA ASP A 176 35.76 -5.09 25.08
C ASP A 176 35.61 -6.57 25.49
N PRO A 177 35.93 -6.93 26.75
CA PRO A 177 35.64 -8.26 27.29
C PRO A 177 34.12 -8.54 27.47
N TYR A 178 33.27 -7.57 27.14
CA TYR A 178 31.82 -7.55 27.25
C TYR A 178 31.17 -7.43 25.85
N ARG A 179 30.87 -8.58 25.21
CA ARG A 179 29.78 -8.62 24.20
C ARG A 179 28.54 -7.89 24.76
N PRO A 180 27.62 -7.36 23.91
CA PRO A 180 26.44 -6.67 24.41
C PRO A 180 25.78 -7.53 25.50
N THR A 181 25.57 -6.95 26.69
CA THR A 181 24.81 -7.59 27.75
C THR A 181 23.34 -7.78 27.37
N SER A 182 22.91 -7.18 26.26
CA SER A 182 21.56 -7.26 25.67
C SER A 182 21.58 -6.93 24.17
N TYR A 183 20.53 -7.30 23.46
CA TYR A 183 20.29 -6.81 22.10
C TYR A 183 20.11 -5.28 22.09
N GLU A 184 20.58 -4.60 21.04
CA GLU A 184 20.46 -3.14 20.90
C GLU A 184 18.99 -2.72 20.77
N GLU A 185 18.62 -1.58 21.36
CA GLU A 185 17.27 -1.03 21.21
C GLU A 185 17.02 -0.63 19.73
N PRO A 186 15.93 -1.11 19.09
CA PRO A 186 15.67 -0.88 17.67
C PRO A 186 15.70 0.57 17.18
N ALA A 187 15.07 1.50 17.89
CA ALA A 187 15.00 2.89 17.45
C ALA A 187 16.40 3.54 17.46
N ALA A 188 17.21 3.25 18.49
CA ALA A 188 18.61 3.66 18.55
C ALA A 188 19.44 3.05 17.41
N ALA A 189 19.25 1.75 17.13
CA ALA A 189 19.95 1.03 16.07
C ALA A 189 19.65 1.60 14.67
N LEU A 190 18.43 2.12 14.47
CA LEU A 190 17.93 2.65 13.20
C LEU A 190 18.07 4.16 13.06
N LYS A 191 18.39 4.88 14.13
CA LYS A 191 18.47 6.35 14.14
C LYS A 191 19.31 6.90 12.98
N VAL A 192 20.44 6.26 12.69
CA VAL A 192 21.33 6.67 11.59
C VAL A 192 20.62 6.68 10.23
N MET A 193 19.74 5.72 9.96
CA MET A 193 19.00 5.67 8.70
C MET A 193 17.93 6.76 8.62
N VAL A 194 17.24 7.03 9.74
CA VAL A 194 16.27 8.11 9.84
C VAL A 194 16.94 9.47 9.62
N ASP A 195 18.11 9.68 10.24
CA ASP A 195 18.88 10.92 10.07
C ASP A 195 19.39 11.07 8.63
N LEU A 196 19.86 9.99 7.99
CA LEU A 196 20.28 9.98 6.59
C LEU A 196 19.13 10.30 5.64
N ALA A 197 17.96 9.68 5.85
CA ALA A 197 16.76 9.93 5.07
C ALA A 197 16.34 11.40 5.17
N ALA A 198 16.35 11.95 6.39
CA ALA A 198 16.05 13.37 6.62
C ALA A 198 17.08 14.30 5.97
N ALA A 199 18.37 13.98 6.04
CA ALA A 199 19.44 14.80 5.48
C ALA A 199 19.48 14.78 3.94
N THR A 200 19.06 13.68 3.32
CA THR A 200 19.07 13.51 1.86
C THR A 200 17.72 13.78 1.20
N GLY A 201 16.63 13.80 1.99
CA GLY A 201 15.26 13.85 1.47
C GLY A 201 14.82 12.59 0.72
N LYS A 202 15.57 11.48 0.85
CA LYS A 202 15.30 10.23 0.15
C LYS A 202 14.68 9.19 1.09
N ASP A 203 13.89 8.30 0.52
CA ASP A 203 13.42 7.10 1.19
C ASP A 203 14.62 6.21 1.60
N TRP A 204 14.42 5.32 2.57
CA TRP A 204 15.47 4.45 3.08
C TRP A 204 15.06 2.98 3.23
N GLY A 205 16.04 2.08 3.33
CA GLY A 205 15.81 0.67 3.62
C GLY A 205 17.03 -0.08 4.14
N LEU A 206 16.83 -1.33 4.57
CA LEU A 206 17.91 -2.23 4.98
C LEU A 206 18.12 -3.30 3.92
N ALA A 207 19.23 -3.17 3.20
CA ALA A 207 19.61 -4.13 2.18
C ALA A 207 20.20 -5.40 2.80
N GLU A 208 20.86 -5.28 3.96
CA GLU A 208 21.23 -6.41 4.81
C GLU A 208 20.94 -6.08 6.27
N VAL A 209 20.39 -7.04 6.99
CA VAL A 209 20.27 -7.00 8.45
C VAL A 209 20.49 -8.38 9.04
N ASP A 210 21.39 -8.48 10.01
CA ASP A 210 21.57 -9.68 10.84
C ASP A 210 22.16 -9.29 12.21
N HIS A 211 21.84 -10.08 13.22
CA HIS A 211 22.42 -10.02 14.56
C HIS A 211 22.97 -11.40 14.95
N ARG A 212 24.15 -11.40 15.57
CA ARG A 212 24.72 -12.63 16.13
C ARG A 212 24.01 -12.98 17.44
N ARG A 213 23.75 -14.27 17.71
CA ARG A 213 23.30 -14.69 19.05
C ARG A 213 24.29 -14.25 20.12
N ILE A 214 23.78 -13.82 21.27
CA ILE A 214 24.62 -13.47 22.42
C ILE A 214 24.97 -14.78 23.16
N LEU A 215 26.09 -15.40 22.78
CA LEU A 215 26.50 -16.71 23.34
C LEU A 215 27.38 -16.63 24.59
N ARG A 216 27.56 -15.45 25.19
CA ARG A 216 28.44 -15.24 26.36
C ARG A 216 27.86 -14.16 27.28
N ALA A 217 28.04 -14.33 28.59
CA ALA A 217 27.79 -13.30 29.61
C ALA A 217 29.06 -13.00 30.41
N ASN A 218 29.45 -11.73 30.50
CA ASN A 218 30.52 -11.25 31.40
C ASN A 218 31.81 -12.10 31.40
N GLY A 219 32.26 -12.54 30.23
CA GLY A 219 33.48 -13.37 30.09
C GLY A 219 33.31 -14.86 30.39
N TYR A 220 32.14 -15.32 30.82
CA TYR A 220 31.83 -16.74 31.00
C TYR A 220 31.20 -17.34 29.74
N ALA A 221 31.51 -18.62 29.48
CA ALA A 221 30.88 -19.44 28.43
C ALA A 221 29.45 -19.86 28.81
N ALA A 222 28.64 -18.92 29.28
CA ALA A 222 27.21 -19.10 29.46
C ALA A 222 26.50 -18.56 28.22
N ASP A 223 25.93 -19.47 27.43
CA ASP A 223 25.02 -19.10 26.35
C ASP A 223 23.77 -18.46 26.96
N VAL A 224 23.57 -17.15 26.74
CA VAL A 224 22.40 -16.43 27.28
C VAL A 224 21.20 -16.46 26.34
N ASP A 225 21.36 -17.02 25.14
CA ASP A 225 20.28 -17.22 24.18
C ASP A 225 20.37 -18.62 23.53
N PRO A 226 20.35 -19.70 24.33
CA PRO A 226 20.58 -21.06 23.83
C PRO A 226 19.50 -21.52 22.85
N THR A 227 18.29 -20.96 22.96
CA THR A 227 17.18 -21.23 22.03
C THR A 227 17.22 -20.33 20.80
N GLY A 228 17.83 -19.14 20.88
CA GLY A 228 17.77 -18.09 19.87
C GLY A 228 16.52 -17.21 19.97
N GLU A 229 15.69 -17.40 21.00
CA GLU A 229 14.40 -16.72 21.09
C GLU A 229 14.52 -15.25 21.51
N LEU A 230 15.61 -14.87 22.19
CA LEU A 230 15.89 -13.45 22.42
C LEU A 230 16.27 -12.76 21.10
N CYS A 231 17.08 -13.41 20.25
CA CYS A 231 17.41 -12.91 18.91
C CYS A 231 16.17 -12.79 18.02
N ALA A 232 15.33 -13.83 18.01
CA ALA A 232 14.08 -13.86 17.26
C ALA A 232 13.11 -12.75 17.71
N THR A 233 13.04 -12.50 19.02
CA THR A 233 12.26 -11.39 19.58
C THR A 233 12.82 -10.04 19.13
N TRP A 234 14.14 -9.88 19.14
CA TRP A 234 14.78 -8.68 18.62
C TRP A 234 14.50 -8.47 17.12
N TYR A 235 14.58 -9.52 16.28
CA TYR A 235 14.21 -9.42 14.86
C TYR A 235 12.78 -8.90 14.67
N ARG A 236 11.81 -9.41 15.46
CA ARG A 236 10.42 -8.93 15.41
C ARG A 236 10.32 -7.46 15.79
N GLN A 237 10.99 -7.04 16.86
CA GLN A 237 10.96 -5.64 17.31
C GLN A 237 11.65 -4.70 16.34
N MET A 238 12.82 -5.09 15.81
CA MET A 238 13.59 -4.31 14.84
C MET A 238 12.84 -4.15 13.52
N HIS A 239 12.21 -5.22 13.02
CA HIS A 239 11.39 -5.17 11.80
C HIS A 239 10.17 -4.25 11.97
N THR A 240 9.40 -4.41 13.05
CA THR A 240 8.25 -3.54 13.35
C THR A 240 8.69 -2.08 13.46
N THR A 241 9.76 -1.80 14.20
CA THR A 241 10.28 -0.43 14.37
C THR A 241 10.75 0.15 13.04
N ALA A 242 11.47 -0.61 12.22
CA ALA A 242 11.90 -0.16 10.90
C ALA A 242 10.71 0.19 10.01
N LYS A 243 9.67 -0.64 10.01
CA LYS A 243 8.44 -0.40 9.26
C LYS A 243 7.73 0.88 9.72
N GLU A 244 7.61 1.09 11.04
CA GLU A 244 7.02 2.30 11.62
C GLU A 244 7.82 3.56 11.29
N LEU A 245 9.15 3.45 11.22
CA LEU A 245 10.07 4.52 10.83
C LEU A 245 10.22 4.71 9.30
N GLY A 246 9.40 4.03 8.51
CA GLY A 246 9.29 4.27 7.06
C GLY A 246 10.28 3.48 6.17
N CYS A 247 10.88 2.41 6.68
CA CYS A 247 11.74 1.53 5.90
C CYS A 247 11.01 0.95 4.66
N ARG A 248 11.66 0.96 3.51
CA ARG A 248 11.10 0.57 2.20
C ARG A 248 11.48 -0.82 1.73
N VAL A 249 12.51 -1.44 2.29
CA VAL A 249 12.94 -2.79 1.96
C VAL A 249 13.71 -3.38 3.12
N TRP A 250 13.52 -4.68 3.38
CA TRP A 250 14.14 -5.42 4.47
C TRP A 250 14.63 -6.78 3.98
N ALA A 251 15.92 -7.07 4.09
CA ALA A 251 16.46 -8.39 3.76
C ALA A 251 17.42 -8.92 4.83
N HIS A 252 17.08 -10.08 5.41
CA HIS A 252 17.95 -10.76 6.38
C HIS A 252 19.16 -11.41 5.72
N PHE A 253 20.36 -11.05 6.19
CA PHE A 253 21.59 -11.64 5.69
C PHE A 253 21.81 -13.04 6.26
N HIS A 254 21.93 -14.03 5.38
CA HIS A 254 22.32 -15.37 5.78
C HIS A 254 23.83 -15.54 5.58
N SER A 255 24.61 -15.15 6.58
CA SER A 255 26.07 -15.29 6.50
C SER A 255 26.49 -16.76 6.44
N ASP A 256 27.67 -17.01 5.89
CA ASP A 256 28.25 -18.36 5.82
C ASP A 256 29.08 -18.72 7.05
N MET A 257 28.91 -17.99 8.15
CA MET A 257 29.69 -18.16 9.38
C MET A 257 29.09 -19.23 10.33
N GLY A 258 28.09 -19.98 9.88
CA GLY A 258 27.46 -21.07 10.65
C GLY A 258 26.45 -20.62 11.70
N ALA A 259 25.82 -21.59 12.38
CA ALA A 259 24.66 -21.38 13.25
C ALA A 259 24.92 -20.38 14.40
N ALA A 260 26.14 -20.32 14.91
CA ALA A 260 26.51 -19.41 16.00
C ALA A 260 26.72 -17.96 15.54
N LEU A 261 27.13 -17.73 14.29
CA LEU A 261 27.68 -16.44 13.85
C LEU A 261 26.89 -15.73 12.74
N GLY A 262 25.97 -16.40 12.04
CA GLY A 262 24.97 -15.70 11.21
C GLY A 262 24.28 -16.54 10.13
N ASP A 263 24.32 -17.88 10.20
CA ASP A 263 23.58 -18.73 9.27
C ASP A 263 22.16 -18.98 9.81
N LEU A 264 21.20 -18.12 9.42
CA LEU A 264 19.81 -18.25 9.88
C LEU A 264 19.16 -19.55 9.44
N THR A 265 19.61 -20.23 8.38
CA THR A 265 19.01 -21.52 7.99
C THR A 265 19.28 -22.63 9.00
N LYS A 266 20.23 -22.39 9.92
CA LYS A 266 20.59 -23.31 11.02
C LYS A 266 20.16 -22.79 12.40
N ARG A 267 19.29 -21.77 12.44
CA ARG A 267 18.80 -21.11 13.66
C ARG A 267 17.26 -21.20 13.70
N PRO A 268 16.68 -22.27 14.25
CA PRO A 268 15.25 -22.56 14.07
C PRO A 268 14.30 -21.46 14.58
N ALA A 269 14.56 -20.87 15.75
CA ALA A 269 13.70 -19.81 16.32
C ALA A 269 13.73 -18.55 15.45
N GLU A 270 14.93 -18.11 15.06
CA GLU A 270 15.13 -16.94 14.21
C GLU A 270 14.63 -17.14 12.79
N GLN A 271 14.81 -18.34 12.23
CA GLN A 271 14.24 -18.75 10.95
C GLN A 271 12.71 -18.68 10.99
N ALA A 272 12.09 -19.21 12.06
CA ALA A 272 10.65 -19.13 12.24
C ALA A 272 10.18 -17.67 12.38
N ALA A 273 10.93 -16.82 13.09
CA ALA A 273 10.63 -15.40 13.18
C ALA A 273 10.67 -14.73 11.80
N LEU A 274 11.70 -14.96 10.98
CA LEU A 274 11.76 -14.42 9.63
C LEU A 274 10.59 -14.94 8.75
N ARG A 275 10.25 -16.23 8.82
CA ARG A 275 9.09 -16.77 8.09
C ARG A 275 7.80 -16.04 8.48
N ASN A 276 7.56 -15.83 9.77
CA ASN A 276 6.39 -15.12 10.26
C ASN A 276 6.37 -13.65 9.80
N LEU A 277 7.52 -12.97 9.80
CA LEU A 277 7.63 -11.60 9.29
C LEU A 277 7.33 -11.52 7.78
N ILE A 278 7.83 -12.50 7.01
CA ILE A 278 7.53 -12.62 5.58
C ILE A 278 6.04 -12.87 5.36
N GLU A 279 5.42 -13.77 6.14
CA GLU A 279 3.99 -14.06 6.06
C GLU A 279 3.14 -12.83 6.41
N GLN A 280 3.54 -12.04 7.42
CA GLN A 280 2.88 -10.78 7.78
C GLN A 280 2.96 -9.71 6.68
N GLU A 281 4.02 -9.74 5.87
CA GLU A 281 4.22 -8.86 4.71
C GLU A 281 3.82 -9.51 3.38
N ALA A 282 3.32 -10.75 3.37
CA ALA A 282 2.78 -11.36 2.17
C ALA A 282 1.51 -10.59 1.80
N ILE A 283 1.39 -10.17 0.55
CA ILE A 283 0.14 -9.57 0.07
C ILE A 283 -0.91 -10.67 0.21
N VAL A 284 -1.86 -10.50 1.12
CA VAL A 284 -3.06 -11.32 1.15
C VAL A 284 -4.13 -10.49 0.48
N THR A 285 -4.81 -11.06 -0.51
CA THR A 285 -6.01 -10.42 -1.06
C THR A 285 -6.99 -10.18 0.09
N THR A 286 -7.34 -8.92 0.31
CA THR A 286 -8.15 -8.43 1.43
C THR A 286 -9.44 -7.78 0.95
N VAL A 287 -10.41 -7.67 1.86
CA VAL A 287 -11.65 -6.93 1.64
C VAL A 287 -11.37 -5.42 1.81
N PRO A 288 -11.65 -4.57 0.81
CA PRO A 288 -11.50 -3.12 0.95
C PRO A 288 -12.72 -2.51 1.67
N ALA A 289 -12.51 -1.42 2.41
CA ALA A 289 -13.54 -0.77 3.23
C ALA A 289 -14.77 -0.30 2.42
N ASN A 290 -14.56 0.17 1.19
CA ASN A 290 -15.64 0.63 0.33
C ASN A 290 -16.55 -0.51 -0.19
N LEU A 291 -16.02 -1.70 -0.48
CA LEU A 291 -16.86 -2.87 -0.78
C LEU A 291 -17.49 -3.48 0.47
N LEU A 292 -16.82 -3.40 1.62
CA LEU A 292 -17.42 -3.78 2.89
C LEU A 292 -18.65 -2.92 3.20
N ALA A 293 -18.60 -1.62 2.89
CA ALA A 293 -19.73 -0.71 3.04
C ALA A 293 -20.90 -1.10 2.11
N VAL A 294 -20.62 -1.49 0.86
CA VAL A 294 -21.64 -2.00 -0.07
C VAL A 294 -22.29 -3.27 0.49
N ARG A 295 -21.47 -4.23 0.93
CA ARG A 295 -21.94 -5.48 1.54
C ARG A 295 -22.82 -5.21 2.76
N GLN A 296 -22.38 -4.33 3.65
CA GLN A 296 -23.14 -3.96 4.84
C GLN A 296 -24.49 -3.33 4.48
N LEU A 297 -24.52 -2.47 3.47
CA LEU A 297 -25.76 -1.83 3.01
C LEU A 297 -26.75 -2.86 2.44
N LEU A 298 -26.30 -3.78 1.59
CA LEU A 298 -27.14 -4.85 1.05
C LEU A 298 -27.70 -5.72 2.18
N LEU A 299 -26.83 -6.23 3.07
CA LEU A 299 -27.26 -7.08 4.19
C LEU A 299 -28.18 -6.34 5.18
N THR A 300 -28.03 -5.02 5.35
CA THR A 300 -28.89 -4.26 6.26
C THR A 300 -30.35 -4.26 5.81
N HIS A 301 -30.59 -4.21 4.50
CA HIS A 301 -31.93 -4.01 3.92
C HIS A 301 -32.50 -5.23 3.22
N LEU A 302 -31.66 -6.15 2.75
CA LEU A 302 -32.06 -7.35 2.01
C LEU A 302 -31.87 -8.64 2.83
N ASN A 303 -31.24 -8.58 4.01
CA ASN A 303 -31.32 -9.65 5.01
C ASN A 303 -32.53 -9.37 5.93
N VAL A 304 -33.67 -9.96 5.59
CA VAL A 304 -34.97 -9.75 6.24
C VAL A 304 -35.06 -10.49 7.58
N ASP A 305 -34.47 -11.67 7.71
CA ASP A 305 -34.45 -12.49 8.93
C ASP A 305 -33.01 -12.81 9.39
N LYS A 306 -32.43 -11.88 10.15
CA LYS A 306 -31.04 -11.96 10.64
C LYS A 306 -30.76 -13.15 11.58
N ASP A 307 -31.81 -13.79 12.10
CA ASP A 307 -31.71 -14.87 13.06
C ASP A 307 -31.85 -16.26 12.40
N ARG A 308 -32.22 -16.35 11.12
CA ARG A 308 -32.45 -17.62 10.43
C ARG A 308 -32.18 -17.56 8.93
N VAL A 309 -31.34 -18.50 8.47
CA VAL A 309 -31.10 -18.73 7.04
C VAL A 309 -32.38 -19.10 6.28
N ARG A 310 -32.73 -18.33 5.25
CA ARG A 310 -33.88 -18.58 4.35
C ARG A 310 -33.45 -18.47 2.89
N ALA A 311 -34.06 -19.28 2.02
CA ALA A 311 -33.75 -19.27 0.58
C ALA A 311 -34.14 -17.97 -0.13
N ASP A 312 -35.08 -17.23 0.45
CA ASP A 312 -35.63 -15.99 -0.09
C ASP A 312 -34.97 -14.75 0.56
N ASP A 313 -33.85 -14.93 1.27
CA ASP A 313 -33.21 -13.91 2.09
C ASP A 313 -31.72 -13.76 1.75
N LEU A 314 -31.19 -12.53 1.73
CA LEU A 314 -29.78 -12.32 1.36
C LEU A 314 -28.85 -12.59 2.54
N GLU A 315 -28.19 -13.74 2.55
CA GLU A 315 -27.33 -14.14 3.67
C GLU A 315 -25.91 -13.57 3.59
N PRO A 316 -25.22 -13.39 4.73
CA PRO A 316 -23.83 -12.95 4.73
C PRO A 316 -22.91 -13.86 3.90
N ALA A 317 -23.16 -15.16 3.85
CA ALA A 317 -22.37 -16.09 3.04
C ALA A 317 -22.54 -15.85 1.53
N GLU A 318 -23.61 -15.18 1.12
CA GLU A 318 -24.03 -14.99 -0.27
C GLU A 318 -23.62 -13.63 -0.84
N VAL A 319 -22.91 -12.81 -0.06
CA VAL A 319 -22.40 -11.48 -0.48
C VAL A 319 -20.87 -11.48 -0.64
N GLY A 320 -20.31 -12.39 -1.42
CA GLY A 320 -18.86 -12.64 -1.49
C GLY A 320 -18.03 -11.46 -2.00
N ILE A 321 -16.86 -11.19 -1.40
CA ILE A 321 -15.92 -10.15 -1.89
C ILE A 321 -14.56 -10.76 -2.24
N VAL A 322 -14.01 -11.57 -1.33
CA VAL A 322 -12.72 -12.24 -1.53
C VAL A 322 -12.99 -13.67 -1.95
N GLY A 323 -12.39 -14.09 -3.06
CA GLY A 323 -12.47 -15.48 -3.51
C GLY A 323 -11.82 -16.42 -2.50
N ASP A 324 -12.17 -17.70 -2.55
CA ASP A 324 -11.55 -18.70 -1.68
C ASP A 324 -10.01 -18.71 -1.83
N PRO A 325 -9.26 -19.25 -0.86
CA PRO A 325 -7.80 -19.21 -0.90
C PRO A 325 -7.16 -19.88 -2.13
N ALA A 326 -7.85 -20.81 -2.80
CA ALA A 326 -7.39 -21.45 -4.04
C ALA A 326 -7.78 -20.66 -5.30
N HIS A 327 -8.74 -19.74 -5.21
CA HIS A 327 -9.15 -18.86 -6.30
C HIS A 327 -7.96 -18.09 -6.88
N ARG A 328 -7.78 -18.14 -8.19
CA ARG A 328 -6.73 -17.42 -8.91
C ARG A 328 -7.33 -16.68 -10.09
N GLY A 329 -6.89 -15.44 -10.22
CA GLY A 329 -7.28 -14.52 -11.27
C GLY A 329 -8.64 -13.86 -11.09
N GLY A 330 -8.87 -12.82 -11.90
CA GLY A 330 -10.08 -12.01 -11.84
C GLY A 330 -10.14 -11.03 -10.67
N TYR A 331 -11.28 -10.38 -10.50
CA TYR A 331 -11.46 -9.27 -9.57
C TYR A 331 -11.65 -9.70 -8.11
N HIS A 332 -11.97 -10.97 -7.83
CA HIS A 332 -11.95 -11.50 -6.47
C HIS A 332 -10.52 -11.68 -5.91
N CYS A 333 -9.50 -11.49 -6.76
CA CYS A 333 -8.10 -11.58 -6.41
C CYS A 333 -7.44 -10.19 -6.36
N GLY A 334 -6.66 -9.97 -5.32
CA GLY A 334 -5.64 -8.94 -5.22
C GLY A 334 -4.35 -9.38 -5.93
N ARG A 335 -3.32 -8.54 -5.86
CA ARG A 335 -2.04 -8.69 -6.57
C ARG A 335 -1.37 -10.06 -6.34
N ASP A 336 -1.58 -10.66 -5.19
CA ASP A 336 -1.06 -11.97 -4.81
C ASP A 336 -1.68 -13.16 -5.55
N ARG A 337 -2.91 -12.99 -6.05
CA ARG A 337 -3.69 -14.10 -6.63
C ARG A 337 -4.04 -13.89 -8.10
N VAL A 338 -3.77 -12.72 -8.69
CA VAL A 338 -3.89 -12.52 -10.14
C VAL A 338 -2.79 -13.29 -10.88
N VAL A 339 -3.11 -13.77 -12.08
CA VAL A 339 -2.17 -14.55 -12.91
C VAL A 339 -1.46 -13.68 -13.95
N SER A 340 -0.41 -14.20 -14.57
CA SER A 340 0.22 -13.49 -15.69
C SER A 340 -0.77 -13.29 -16.84
N GLY A 341 -0.85 -12.09 -17.39
CA GLY A 341 -1.81 -11.75 -18.45
C GLY A 341 -3.27 -11.67 -17.98
N ASP A 342 -3.53 -11.61 -16.67
CA ASP A 342 -4.89 -11.58 -16.14
C ASP A 342 -5.69 -10.40 -16.70
N TYR A 343 -6.85 -10.71 -17.26
CA TYR A 343 -7.71 -9.73 -17.89
C TYR A 343 -8.15 -8.61 -16.94
N SER A 344 -8.31 -8.93 -15.65
CA SER A 344 -8.65 -7.98 -14.60
C SER A 344 -7.51 -7.01 -14.27
N VAL A 345 -6.37 -7.11 -14.96
CA VAL A 345 -5.21 -6.23 -14.81
C VAL A 345 -4.82 -5.62 -16.15
N VAL A 346 -4.72 -6.44 -17.20
CA VAL A 346 -4.07 -6.00 -18.45
C VAL A 346 -5.01 -5.30 -19.44
N GLU A 347 -6.32 -5.55 -19.37
CA GLU A 347 -7.27 -5.02 -20.36
C GLU A 347 -7.55 -3.51 -20.20
N SER A 348 -7.16 -2.91 -19.07
CA SER A 348 -7.49 -1.53 -18.68
C SER A 348 -6.32 -0.86 -17.95
N SER A 349 -6.04 0.39 -18.28
CA SER A 349 -5.05 1.20 -17.53
C SER A 349 -5.49 1.48 -16.10
N ARG A 350 -6.80 1.63 -15.85
CA ARG A 350 -7.37 1.81 -14.51
C ARG A 350 -7.09 0.59 -13.63
N ASP A 351 -7.21 -0.61 -14.19
CA ASP A 351 -6.98 -1.83 -13.43
C ASP A 351 -5.49 -2.08 -13.18
N ARG A 352 -4.65 -1.85 -14.19
CA ARG A 352 -3.19 -1.94 -14.05
C ARG A 352 -2.64 -0.97 -13.00
N ALA A 353 -3.04 0.30 -13.05
CA ALA A 353 -2.61 1.32 -12.08
C ALA A 353 -3.19 1.09 -10.68
N GLY A 354 -4.39 0.51 -10.62
CA GLY A 354 -5.12 0.19 -9.40
C GLY A 354 -4.70 -1.10 -8.71
N LEU A 355 -3.82 -1.91 -9.32
CA LEU A 355 -3.46 -3.22 -8.77
C LEU A 355 -2.88 -3.08 -7.35
N SER A 356 -3.53 -3.75 -6.39
CA SER A 356 -3.23 -3.70 -4.96
C SER A 356 -3.56 -5.04 -4.31
N GLY A 357 -3.41 -5.16 -2.99
CA GLY A 357 -3.88 -6.33 -2.24
C GLY A 357 -5.39 -6.41 -2.09
N TYR A 358 -6.21 -5.56 -2.73
CA TYR A 358 -7.66 -5.60 -2.58
C TYR A 358 -8.33 -6.50 -3.62
N ALA A 359 -9.30 -7.30 -3.16
CA ALA A 359 -10.36 -7.78 -4.03
C ALA A 359 -11.23 -6.60 -4.48
N CYS A 360 -11.68 -6.65 -5.72
CA CYS A 360 -12.40 -5.59 -6.43
C CYS A 360 -13.71 -6.10 -7.04
N ALA A 361 -14.23 -7.23 -6.54
CA ALA A 361 -15.50 -7.80 -6.94
C ALA A 361 -16.43 -8.04 -5.75
N LEU A 362 -17.72 -8.14 -6.04
CA LEU A 362 -18.80 -8.41 -5.12
C LEU A 362 -19.79 -9.37 -5.80
N ASP A 363 -20.06 -10.51 -5.17
CA ASP A 363 -21.16 -11.38 -5.54
C ASP A 363 -22.38 -11.02 -4.70
N VAL A 364 -23.57 -11.03 -5.30
CA VAL A 364 -24.85 -10.85 -4.63
C VAL A 364 -25.72 -12.06 -4.93
N GLY A 365 -25.97 -12.89 -3.93
CA GLY A 365 -26.77 -14.10 -4.05
C GLY A 365 -28.28 -13.86 -4.11
N GLN A 366 -29.04 -14.94 -3.96
CA GLN A 366 -30.49 -14.90 -4.09
C GLN A 366 -31.12 -14.10 -2.95
N PHE A 367 -32.19 -13.40 -3.27
CA PHE A 367 -33.05 -12.74 -2.29
C PHE A 367 -34.40 -12.47 -2.93
N GLU A 368 -35.40 -12.28 -2.08
CA GLU A 368 -36.71 -11.81 -2.44
C GLU A 368 -37.27 -10.91 -1.34
N VAL A 369 -37.78 -9.74 -1.74
CA VAL A 369 -38.32 -8.77 -0.80
C VAL A 369 -39.62 -8.19 -1.32
N THR A 370 -40.61 -8.07 -0.44
CA THR A 370 -41.87 -7.39 -0.73
C THR A 370 -41.87 -6.04 -0.01
N THR A 371 -42.11 -4.98 -0.76
CA THR A 371 -42.20 -3.60 -0.27
C THR A 371 -43.53 -2.99 -0.68
N PRO A 372 -43.87 -1.77 -0.20
CA PRO A 372 -45.05 -1.06 -0.67
C PRO A 372 -45.08 -0.81 -2.19
N LYS A 373 -43.93 -0.88 -2.87
CA LYS A 373 -43.82 -0.66 -4.33
C LYS A 373 -43.92 -1.95 -5.16
N GLY A 374 -43.85 -3.12 -4.52
CA GLY A 374 -43.97 -4.41 -5.20
C GLY A 374 -43.07 -5.50 -4.63
N ARG A 375 -42.91 -6.59 -5.40
CA ARG A 375 -42.02 -7.70 -5.09
C ARG A 375 -40.77 -7.61 -5.96
N TYR A 376 -39.61 -7.76 -5.33
CA TYR A 376 -38.31 -7.59 -5.96
C TYR A 376 -37.39 -8.75 -5.61
N ASP A 377 -36.60 -9.18 -6.57
CA ASP A 377 -35.73 -10.34 -6.47
C ASP A 377 -34.35 -10.07 -7.11
N LEU A 378 -33.44 -11.04 -7.02
CA LEU A 378 -32.13 -10.96 -7.65
C LEU A 378 -32.21 -10.66 -9.18
N PRO A 379 -33.04 -11.34 -9.99
CA PRO A 379 -33.21 -10.99 -11.40
C PRO A 379 -33.64 -9.53 -11.62
N HIS A 380 -34.53 -8.98 -10.79
CA HIS A 380 -34.91 -7.58 -10.86
C HIS A 380 -33.71 -6.66 -10.58
N TYR A 381 -32.99 -6.88 -9.48
CA TYR A 381 -31.78 -6.11 -9.15
C TYR A 381 -30.77 -6.13 -10.30
N SER A 382 -30.53 -7.31 -10.86
CA SER A 382 -29.57 -7.52 -11.94
C SER A 382 -29.93 -6.71 -13.18
N ARG A 383 -31.18 -6.81 -13.64
CA ARG A 383 -31.68 -6.07 -14.81
C ARG A 383 -31.65 -4.56 -14.56
N TRP A 384 -32.04 -4.13 -13.36
CA TRP A 384 -32.02 -2.72 -12.99
C TRP A 384 -30.60 -2.15 -13.00
N LEU A 385 -29.65 -2.84 -12.36
CA LEU A 385 -28.24 -2.42 -12.27
C LEU A 385 -27.61 -2.32 -13.66
N VAL A 386 -27.82 -3.32 -14.51
CA VAL A 386 -27.29 -3.32 -15.88
C VAL A 386 -27.88 -2.17 -16.69
N ALA A 387 -29.18 -1.89 -16.56
CA ALA A 387 -29.78 -0.72 -17.21
C ALA A 387 -29.14 0.61 -16.75
N GLN A 388 -28.78 0.74 -15.46
CA GLN A 388 -28.07 1.93 -14.95
C GLN A 388 -26.65 2.06 -15.53
N CYS A 389 -25.97 0.94 -15.68
CA CYS A 389 -24.66 0.82 -16.27
C CYS A 389 -24.67 1.18 -17.77
N GLU A 390 -25.63 0.67 -18.53
CA GLU A 390 -25.88 0.98 -19.94
C GLU A 390 -26.25 2.46 -20.15
N ALA A 391 -27.06 3.02 -19.25
CA ALA A 391 -27.40 4.45 -19.27
C ALA A 391 -26.22 5.38 -18.88
N GLY A 392 -25.10 4.82 -18.41
CA GLY A 392 -23.91 5.61 -18.04
C GLY A 392 -24.13 6.52 -16.84
N THR A 393 -25.02 6.14 -15.92
CA THR A 393 -25.32 6.94 -14.72
C THR A 393 -24.07 7.17 -13.87
N ALA A 394 -23.94 8.36 -13.28
CA ALA A 394 -22.70 8.84 -12.66
C ALA A 394 -22.17 7.94 -11.53
N ASP A 395 -23.06 7.25 -10.82
CA ASP A 395 -22.81 6.30 -9.73
C ASP A 395 -22.40 4.89 -10.21
N THR A 396 -22.44 4.63 -11.52
CA THR A 396 -21.98 3.36 -12.12
C THR A 396 -20.60 3.46 -12.80
N ARG A 397 -19.96 4.64 -12.76
CA ARG A 397 -18.71 4.93 -13.48
C ARG A 397 -17.54 4.01 -13.11
N ASP A 398 -17.57 3.47 -11.90
CA ASP A 398 -16.50 2.63 -11.34
C ASP A 398 -16.79 1.14 -11.51
N ILE A 399 -17.99 0.76 -11.97
CA ILE A 399 -18.32 -0.62 -12.31
C ILE A 399 -17.67 -0.99 -13.64
N ARG A 400 -16.85 -2.05 -13.60
CA ARG A 400 -16.11 -2.61 -14.71
C ARG A 400 -16.95 -3.64 -15.46
N GLU A 401 -17.58 -4.58 -14.76
CA GLU A 401 -18.43 -5.61 -15.36
C GLU A 401 -19.52 -6.09 -14.40
N VAL A 402 -20.61 -6.58 -14.98
CA VAL A 402 -21.69 -7.27 -14.27
C VAL A 402 -21.99 -8.57 -15.01
N ILE A 403 -21.82 -9.71 -14.36
CA ILE A 403 -22.21 -11.03 -14.88
C ILE A 403 -23.43 -11.49 -14.09
N TYR A 404 -24.52 -11.79 -14.79
CA TYR A 404 -25.83 -11.93 -14.16
C TYR A 404 -26.75 -12.84 -14.96
N SER A 405 -27.89 -13.17 -14.36
CA SER A 405 -28.97 -13.88 -15.02
C SER A 405 -30.26 -13.05 -14.97
N PRO A 406 -30.79 -12.57 -16.12
CA PRO A 406 -32.01 -11.78 -16.14
C PRO A 406 -33.27 -12.60 -15.86
N ASP A 407 -33.21 -13.94 -15.89
CA ASP A 407 -34.36 -14.85 -15.79
C ASP A 407 -34.09 -16.08 -14.91
N GLY A 408 -32.94 -16.14 -14.23
CA GLY A 408 -32.47 -17.30 -13.47
C GLY A 408 -31.98 -18.48 -14.33
N ARG A 409 -31.98 -18.36 -15.67
CA ARG A 409 -31.65 -19.45 -16.60
C ARG A 409 -30.51 -19.10 -17.55
N THR A 410 -30.51 -17.89 -18.08
CA THR A 410 -29.59 -17.41 -19.11
C THR A 410 -28.51 -16.54 -18.48
N VAL A 411 -27.24 -16.85 -18.68
CA VAL A 411 -26.14 -15.99 -18.18
C VAL A 411 -25.77 -14.93 -19.22
N ARG A 412 -25.66 -13.69 -18.78
CA ARG A 412 -25.23 -12.53 -19.58
C ARG A 412 -24.10 -11.80 -18.87
N ARG A 413 -23.30 -11.05 -19.64
CA ARG A 413 -22.31 -10.13 -19.12
C ARG A 413 -22.52 -8.76 -19.74
N TRP A 414 -22.58 -7.75 -18.89
CA TRP A 414 -22.36 -6.36 -19.27
C TRP A 414 -20.90 -5.98 -18.96
N ASP A 415 -20.21 -5.41 -19.94
CA ASP A 415 -18.79 -5.05 -19.86
C ASP A 415 -18.61 -3.59 -20.33
N ARG A 416 -18.13 -2.72 -19.43
CA ARG A 416 -17.90 -1.30 -19.75
C ARG A 416 -16.87 -1.08 -20.86
N LEU A 417 -15.91 -1.98 -21.02
CA LEU A 417 -14.88 -1.91 -22.07
C LEU A 417 -15.34 -2.56 -23.38
N GLY A 418 -16.48 -3.26 -23.38
CA GLY A 418 -17.00 -3.96 -24.55
C GLY A 418 -16.11 -5.12 -25.05
N LYS A 419 -15.25 -5.69 -24.19
CA LYS A 419 -14.30 -6.75 -24.55
C LYS A 419 -14.84 -8.16 -24.33
N ARG A 420 -15.82 -8.32 -23.45
CA ARG A 420 -16.33 -9.61 -22.96
C ARG A 420 -17.85 -9.64 -22.96
N THR A 421 -18.44 -10.80 -23.28
CA THR A 421 -19.89 -10.92 -23.54
C THR A 421 -20.58 -12.09 -22.82
N SER A 422 -19.84 -13.03 -22.22
CA SER A 422 -20.39 -14.21 -21.54
C SER A 422 -19.87 -14.39 -20.10
N GLY A 423 -20.46 -15.32 -19.36
CA GLY A 423 -20.04 -15.82 -18.05
C GLY A 423 -20.34 -17.31 -17.91
N ASP A 424 -19.91 -17.94 -16.81
CA ASP A 424 -20.19 -19.36 -16.56
C ASP A 424 -21.54 -19.59 -15.85
N SER A 425 -21.95 -20.86 -15.75
CA SER A 425 -23.27 -21.25 -15.26
C SER A 425 -23.57 -20.97 -13.78
N SER A 426 -22.56 -20.63 -12.97
CA SER A 426 -22.74 -20.31 -11.54
C SER A 426 -23.50 -19.00 -11.33
N HIS A 427 -23.38 -18.07 -12.28
CA HIS A 427 -24.08 -16.78 -12.31
C HIS A 427 -25.59 -16.88 -12.58
N ARG A 428 -26.15 -18.10 -12.62
CA ARG A 428 -27.60 -18.32 -12.57
C ARG A 428 -28.17 -18.06 -11.18
N TRP A 429 -27.34 -18.15 -10.14
CA TRP A 429 -27.75 -18.11 -8.74
C TRP A 429 -27.22 -16.88 -7.99
N HIS A 430 -26.34 -16.09 -8.61
CA HIS A 430 -25.83 -14.85 -8.05
C HIS A 430 -25.52 -13.84 -9.17
N THR A 431 -25.45 -12.56 -8.82
CA THR A 431 -24.92 -11.50 -9.68
C THR A 431 -23.50 -11.17 -9.25
N HIS A 432 -22.55 -11.33 -10.16
CA HIS A 432 -21.17 -10.92 -9.96
C HIS A 432 -20.98 -9.49 -10.47
N GLN A 433 -20.46 -8.61 -9.62
CA GLN A 433 -20.18 -7.22 -9.95
C GLN A 433 -18.71 -6.90 -9.67
N SER A 434 -17.99 -6.46 -10.70
CA SER A 434 -16.59 -6.04 -10.57
C SER A 434 -16.45 -4.53 -10.73
N TYR A 435 -15.49 -3.97 -10.00
CA TYR A 435 -15.16 -2.56 -9.98
C TYR A 435 -13.74 -2.35 -10.50
N PHE A 436 -13.49 -1.21 -11.16
CA PHE A 436 -12.13 -0.86 -11.55
C PHE A 436 -11.22 -0.76 -10.34
N ARG A 437 -10.03 -1.37 -10.42
CA ARG A 437 -9.12 -1.47 -9.27
C ARG A 437 -8.65 -0.11 -8.76
N ASP A 438 -8.52 0.90 -9.63
CA ASP A 438 -8.11 2.25 -9.24
C ASP A 438 -9.11 2.92 -8.29
N ALA A 439 -10.41 2.76 -8.55
CA ALA A 439 -11.48 3.32 -7.74
C ALA A 439 -11.51 2.68 -6.36
N ILE A 440 -11.32 1.36 -6.32
CA ILE A 440 -11.23 0.60 -5.08
C ILE A 440 -10.02 1.04 -4.26
N LYS A 441 -8.84 1.06 -4.88
CA LYS A 441 -7.59 1.51 -4.25
C LYS A 441 -7.65 2.96 -3.77
N ALA A 442 -8.34 3.84 -4.49
CA ALA A 442 -8.54 5.24 -4.11
C ALA A 442 -9.61 5.45 -3.03
N GLY A 443 -10.27 4.38 -2.55
CA GLY A 443 -11.29 4.49 -1.50
C GLY A 443 -12.56 5.20 -1.95
N ARG A 444 -12.87 5.23 -3.27
CA ARG A 444 -14.08 5.87 -3.78
C ARG A 444 -15.32 5.17 -3.26
N ASP A 445 -16.37 5.92 -2.98
CA ASP A 445 -17.67 5.39 -2.55
C ASP A 445 -18.32 4.53 -3.64
N GLN A 446 -18.60 3.28 -3.31
CA GLN A 446 -19.28 2.32 -4.20
C GLN A 446 -20.75 2.07 -3.78
N THR A 447 -21.22 2.71 -2.70
CA THR A 447 -22.57 2.49 -2.14
C THR A 447 -23.66 3.27 -2.88
N ALA A 448 -23.31 4.29 -3.65
CA ALA A 448 -24.27 5.23 -4.24
C ALA A 448 -25.35 4.56 -5.09
N VAL A 449 -24.95 3.67 -6.02
CA VAL A 449 -25.90 2.95 -6.89
C VAL A 449 -26.80 1.99 -6.10
N ILE A 450 -26.28 1.40 -5.02
CA ILE A 450 -27.04 0.49 -4.16
C ILE A 450 -28.04 1.26 -3.31
N ARG A 451 -27.66 2.42 -2.75
CA ARG A 451 -28.60 3.32 -2.06
C ARG A 451 -29.75 3.71 -2.98
N ARG A 452 -29.43 4.07 -4.23
CA ARG A 452 -30.42 4.41 -5.24
C ARG A 452 -31.35 3.24 -5.55
N TYR A 453 -30.83 2.02 -5.70
CA TYR A 453 -31.65 0.82 -5.88
C TYR A 453 -32.62 0.62 -4.71
N LEU A 454 -32.12 0.68 -3.47
CA LEU A 454 -32.94 0.48 -2.27
C LEU A 454 -34.06 1.53 -2.16
N THR A 455 -33.79 2.78 -2.54
CA THR A 455 -34.81 3.83 -2.60
C THR A 455 -35.84 3.58 -3.71
N GLU A 456 -35.38 3.13 -4.88
CA GLU A 456 -36.22 2.78 -6.03
C GLU A 456 -37.25 1.71 -5.65
N ILE A 457 -36.80 0.65 -4.99
CA ILE A 457 -37.67 -0.44 -4.55
C ILE A 457 -38.40 -0.15 -3.24
N GLY A 458 -38.17 1.00 -2.61
CA GLY A 458 -38.94 1.46 -1.44
C GLY A 458 -38.51 0.83 -0.10
N LEU A 459 -37.27 0.36 0.01
CA LEU A 459 -36.67 -0.09 1.27
C LEU A 459 -35.99 1.03 2.06
N THR A 460 -35.65 2.13 1.40
CA THR A 460 -35.09 3.34 2.00
C THR A 460 -35.87 4.56 1.52
N THR A 461 -35.82 5.65 2.27
CA THR A 461 -36.39 6.94 1.83
C THR A 461 -35.29 7.83 1.25
N THR A 462 -35.64 8.79 0.39
CA THR A 462 -34.68 9.74 -0.22
C THR A 462 -33.83 10.51 0.81
N SER A 463 -34.26 10.55 2.08
CA SER A 463 -33.47 11.12 3.19
C SER A 463 -32.23 10.29 3.57
N GLU A 464 -32.17 9.00 3.24
CA GLU A 464 -31.00 8.13 3.46
C GLU A 464 -30.02 8.15 2.26
N GLY A 465 -30.47 8.67 1.11
CA GLY A 465 -29.68 8.76 -0.13
C GLY A 465 -28.76 9.98 -0.24
N THR A 466 -28.89 10.97 0.64
CA THR A 466 -28.05 12.18 0.71
C THR A 466 -27.31 12.34 2.05
N ALA A 467 -27.57 11.48 3.03
CA ALA A 467 -27.09 11.61 4.41
C ALA A 467 -25.86 10.74 4.74
N GLN A 468 -24.76 10.86 3.97
CA GLN A 468 -23.45 10.35 4.43
C GLN A 468 -22.43 11.45 4.73
N MET A 469 -22.81 12.71 4.61
CA MET A 469 -21.92 13.84 4.87
C MET A 469 -22.43 14.77 5.97
N PHE A 470 -23.74 14.84 6.13
CA PHE A 470 -24.43 15.75 7.04
C PHE A 470 -24.85 15.02 8.31
N CYS A 471 -24.84 15.76 9.42
CA CYS A 471 -25.17 15.24 10.74
C CYS A 471 -25.81 16.36 11.57
N LYS A 472 -26.57 16.00 12.59
CA LYS A 472 -27.21 16.92 13.53
C LYS A 472 -26.96 16.51 14.96
N HIS A 473 -27.23 17.42 15.89
CA HIS A 473 -27.15 17.16 17.33
C HIS A 473 -27.96 15.90 17.69
N GLY A 474 -27.31 15.00 18.43
CA GLY A 474 -27.82 13.67 18.76
C GLY A 474 -27.33 12.54 17.85
N ASP A 475 -26.83 12.83 16.64
CA ASP A 475 -26.33 11.82 15.72
C ASP A 475 -25.02 11.18 16.22
N ARG A 476 -24.74 9.97 15.74
CA ARG A 476 -23.49 9.24 16.00
C ARG A 476 -22.92 8.62 14.73
N GLY A 477 -21.61 8.49 14.63
CA GLY A 477 -20.91 7.77 13.56
C GLY A 477 -19.80 8.58 12.87
N GLU A 478 -19.29 8.04 11.76
CA GLU A 478 -18.11 8.59 11.07
C GLU A 478 -18.33 9.99 10.48
N ASN A 479 -19.56 10.33 10.08
CA ASN A 479 -19.88 11.68 9.58
C ASN A 479 -19.69 12.72 10.69
N VAL A 480 -20.02 12.36 11.93
CA VAL A 480 -19.78 13.19 13.11
C VAL A 480 -18.29 13.27 13.42
N ARG A 481 -17.53 12.17 13.32
CA ARG A 481 -16.07 12.21 13.46
C ARG A 481 -15.44 13.13 12.42
N ALA A 482 -15.89 13.07 11.17
CA ALA A 482 -15.39 13.92 10.10
C ALA A 482 -15.62 15.40 10.39
N LEU A 483 -16.82 15.78 10.85
CA LEU A 483 -17.11 17.13 11.33
C LEU A 483 -16.21 17.51 12.52
N GLN A 484 -16.05 16.61 13.50
CA GLN A 484 -15.23 16.86 14.68
C GLN A 484 -13.75 17.09 14.33
N TYR A 485 -13.17 16.26 13.45
CA TYR A 485 -11.81 16.48 12.92
C TYR A 485 -11.69 17.78 12.14
N ALA A 486 -12.68 18.10 11.31
CA ALA A 486 -12.72 19.33 10.55
C ALA A 486 -12.66 20.54 11.49
N LEU A 487 -13.59 20.63 12.44
CA LEU A 487 -13.68 21.69 13.45
C LEU A 487 -12.39 21.81 14.28
N HIS A 488 -11.83 20.68 14.74
CA HIS A 488 -10.57 20.66 15.47
C HIS A 488 -9.43 21.29 14.65
N ASN A 489 -9.27 20.88 13.38
CA ASN A 489 -8.18 21.33 12.52
C ASN A 489 -8.29 22.81 12.13
N ILE A 490 -9.52 23.32 11.98
CA ILE A 490 -9.74 24.75 11.73
C ILE A 490 -9.69 25.62 12.99
N GLY A 491 -9.39 25.05 14.16
CA GLY A 491 -9.16 25.78 15.41
C GLY A 491 -10.40 25.95 16.30
N PHE A 492 -11.47 25.19 16.05
CA PHE A 492 -12.69 25.17 16.86
C PHE A 492 -12.87 23.77 17.48
N PRO A 493 -12.15 23.44 18.57
CA PRO A 493 -12.15 22.08 19.10
C PRO A 493 -13.55 21.65 19.58
N PRO A 494 -14.08 20.51 19.10
CA PRO A 494 -15.41 20.01 19.43
C PRO A 494 -15.45 19.15 20.72
N GLY A 495 -14.37 19.14 21.51
CA GLY A 495 -14.16 18.16 22.57
C GLY A 495 -13.53 16.87 22.04
N THR A 496 -13.86 15.73 22.66
CA THR A 496 -13.37 14.41 22.25
C THR A 496 -13.90 14.04 20.87
N ILE A 497 -13.03 13.50 20.00
CA ILE A 497 -13.41 13.03 18.65
C ILE A 497 -13.93 11.58 18.77
N ASP A 498 -15.13 11.47 19.34
CA ASP A 498 -15.78 10.21 19.68
C ASP A 498 -16.87 9.78 18.70
N GLY A 499 -17.15 10.62 17.68
CA GLY A 499 -18.21 10.39 16.72
C GLY A 499 -19.60 10.61 17.29
N THR A 500 -19.76 11.33 18.40
CA THR A 500 -21.06 11.71 18.98
C THR A 500 -21.31 13.21 18.85
N TYR A 501 -22.43 13.60 18.23
CA TYR A 501 -22.76 15.01 18.04
C TYR A 501 -23.45 15.54 19.29
N GLY A 502 -22.65 15.79 20.33
CA GLY A 502 -23.10 16.41 21.58
C GLY A 502 -22.97 17.94 21.61
N ASP A 503 -23.23 18.52 22.78
CA ASP A 503 -23.22 19.98 23.00
C ASP A 503 -21.87 20.63 22.66
N ALA A 504 -20.77 19.90 22.86
CA ALA A 504 -19.42 20.38 22.53
C ALA A 504 -19.21 20.54 21.02
N THR A 505 -19.64 19.56 20.22
CA THR A 505 -19.62 19.63 18.75
C THR A 505 -20.53 20.75 18.24
N ALA A 506 -21.72 20.91 18.84
CA ALA A 506 -22.65 21.99 18.46
C ALA A 506 -22.08 23.38 18.77
N ALA A 507 -21.49 23.56 19.96
CA ALA A 507 -20.85 24.81 20.34
C ALA A 507 -19.65 25.14 19.43
N ALA A 508 -18.89 24.14 18.99
CA ALA A 508 -17.76 24.32 18.08
C ALA A 508 -18.21 24.73 16.67
N LEU A 509 -19.23 24.07 16.11
CA LEU A 509 -19.80 24.47 14.81
C LEU A 509 -20.33 25.91 14.85
N LYS A 510 -21.11 26.23 15.89
CA LYS A 510 -21.63 27.59 16.10
C LYS A 510 -20.53 28.65 16.16
N LYS A 511 -19.44 28.37 16.89
CA LYS A 511 -18.29 29.29 16.97
C LYS A 511 -17.56 29.43 15.63
N ALA A 512 -17.41 28.33 14.90
CA ALA A 512 -16.77 28.33 13.59
C ALA A 512 -17.55 29.23 12.62
N GLU A 513 -18.86 29.05 12.52
CA GLU A 513 -19.71 29.86 11.63
C GLU A 513 -19.80 31.32 12.08
N ALA A 514 -19.87 31.59 13.38
CA ALA A 514 -19.82 32.95 13.92
C ALA A 514 -18.52 33.69 13.55
N SER A 515 -17.40 32.98 13.40
CA SER A 515 -16.11 33.59 13.04
C SER A 515 -16.04 34.17 11.63
N ILE A 516 -17.02 33.85 10.78
CA ILE A 516 -17.22 34.42 9.44
C ILE A 516 -18.51 35.25 9.35
N GLY A 517 -19.08 35.65 10.49
CA GLY A 517 -20.26 36.53 10.55
C GLY A 517 -21.60 35.81 10.37
N VAL A 518 -21.63 34.47 10.39
CA VAL A 518 -22.87 33.70 10.27
C VAL A 518 -23.45 33.41 11.66
N THR A 519 -24.73 33.74 11.86
CA THR A 519 -25.45 33.34 13.07
C THR A 519 -26.09 31.96 12.85
N SER A 520 -25.65 30.96 13.61
CA SER A 520 -26.23 29.61 13.60
C SER A 520 -26.54 29.11 15.02
N ASP A 521 -27.40 28.09 15.12
CA ASP A 521 -27.67 27.40 16.38
C ASP A 521 -26.66 26.27 16.67
N GLY A 522 -25.83 25.91 15.67
CA GLY A 522 -24.84 24.84 15.72
C GLY A 522 -25.43 23.43 15.80
N LYS A 523 -26.74 23.27 15.62
CA LYS A 523 -27.43 21.98 15.83
C LYS A 523 -27.47 21.11 14.57
N THR A 524 -27.31 21.70 13.39
CA THR A 524 -27.34 20.98 12.12
C THR A 524 -26.11 21.30 11.32
N TYR A 525 -25.42 20.29 10.83
CA TYR A 525 -24.33 20.39 9.87
C TYR A 525 -24.82 19.89 8.51
N ASP A 526 -25.18 20.83 7.65
CA ASP A 526 -25.75 20.64 6.32
C ASP A 526 -24.81 21.16 5.20
N ALA A 527 -25.30 21.25 3.97
CA ALA A 527 -24.51 21.66 2.81
C ALA A 527 -23.95 23.09 2.93
N ASP A 528 -24.72 23.99 3.52
CA ASP A 528 -24.29 25.38 3.76
C ASP A 528 -23.22 25.43 4.84
N SER A 529 -23.44 24.68 5.93
CA SER A 529 -22.47 24.53 7.00
C SER A 529 -21.15 23.95 6.49
N TYR A 530 -21.20 22.93 5.62
CA TYR A 530 -20.00 22.38 4.96
C TYR A 530 -19.24 23.44 4.17
N THR A 531 -19.94 24.23 3.34
CA THR A 531 -19.31 25.28 2.52
C THR A 531 -18.59 26.32 3.39
N ARG A 532 -19.21 26.70 4.52
CA ARG A 532 -18.62 27.62 5.51
C ARG A 532 -17.37 27.04 6.17
N ILE A 533 -17.39 25.76 6.54
CA ILE A 533 -16.23 25.06 7.10
C ILE A 533 -15.10 24.93 6.06
N GLN A 534 -15.40 24.67 4.79
CA GLN A 534 -14.39 24.66 3.72
C GLN A 534 -13.76 26.04 3.51
N ALA A 535 -14.54 27.12 3.56
CA ALA A 535 -14.00 28.48 3.49
C ALA A 535 -13.04 28.79 4.66
N LEU A 536 -13.34 28.28 5.85
CA LEU A 536 -12.46 28.38 7.02
C LEU A 536 -11.18 27.55 6.89
N PHE A 537 -11.26 26.35 6.30
CA PHE A 537 -10.09 25.57 5.93
C PHE A 537 -9.18 26.35 4.98
N VAL A 538 -9.74 26.88 3.90
CA VAL A 538 -8.97 27.70 2.96
C VAL A 538 -8.36 28.90 3.67
N LYS A 539 -9.14 29.67 4.45
CA LYS A 539 -8.64 30.83 5.20
C LYS A 539 -7.48 30.47 6.15
N ARG A 540 -7.52 29.28 6.77
CA ARG A 540 -6.50 28.84 7.73
C ARG A 540 -5.24 28.27 7.07
N PHE A 541 -5.38 27.62 5.92
CA PHE A 541 -4.27 26.88 5.28
C PHE A 541 -3.75 27.51 3.97
N SER A 542 -4.31 28.63 3.51
CA SER A 542 -3.88 29.35 2.28
C SER A 542 -2.64 30.26 2.46
N ALA A 543 -1.96 30.22 3.61
CA ALA A 543 -0.74 30.98 3.87
C ALA A 543 0.56 30.28 3.42
N GLY A 544 0.48 29.10 2.79
CA GLY A 544 1.62 28.40 2.18
C GLY A 544 1.79 28.73 0.69
N GLU A 545 3.00 28.54 0.15
CA GLU A 545 3.30 28.76 -1.28
C GLU A 545 2.33 27.99 -2.19
N ARG A 546 1.85 28.67 -3.24
CA ARG A 546 0.94 28.11 -4.24
C ARG A 546 1.61 26.93 -4.96
N GLY A 547 0.98 25.77 -4.91
CA GLY A 547 1.34 24.64 -5.78
C GLY A 547 1.20 24.98 -7.28
N PRO A 548 1.76 24.15 -8.17
CA PRO A 548 1.74 24.40 -9.62
C PRO A 548 0.32 24.60 -10.16
N LYS A 549 0.20 25.51 -11.13
CA LYS A 549 -1.06 25.94 -11.74
C LYS A 549 -1.77 24.76 -12.43
N GLY A 550 -2.86 24.27 -11.84
CA GLY A 550 -3.79 23.37 -12.52
C GLY A 550 -4.60 24.09 -13.62
N ASP A 551 -5.26 23.32 -14.48
CA ASP A 551 -6.14 23.86 -15.53
C ASP A 551 -7.20 24.80 -14.92
N PRO A 552 -7.52 25.94 -15.56
CA PRO A 552 -8.45 26.90 -14.99
C PRO A 552 -9.85 26.30 -14.88
N GLY A 553 -10.26 25.96 -13.66
CA GLY A 553 -11.67 25.80 -13.32
C GLY A 553 -12.42 27.09 -13.63
N GLY A 554 -13.61 26.98 -14.21
CA GLY A 554 -14.37 28.11 -14.79
C GLY A 554 -14.87 29.18 -13.82
N LEU A 555 -14.44 29.16 -12.55
CA LEU A 555 -14.79 30.15 -11.54
C LEU A 555 -13.52 30.58 -10.78
N THR A 556 -13.26 31.87 -10.78
CA THR A 556 -12.20 32.51 -9.99
C THR A 556 -12.62 32.62 -8.52
N MET A 557 -11.64 32.69 -7.61
CA MET A 557 -11.89 32.85 -6.17
C MET A 557 -12.69 34.12 -5.85
N ASP A 558 -12.53 35.19 -6.63
CA ASP A 558 -13.32 36.42 -6.48
C ASP A 558 -14.78 36.21 -6.90
N GLN A 559 -15.05 35.37 -7.91
CA GLN A 559 -16.42 35.01 -8.30
C GLN A 559 -17.10 34.17 -7.21
N VAL A 560 -16.39 33.22 -6.62
CA VAL A 560 -16.91 32.39 -5.51
C VAL A 560 -17.19 33.25 -4.27
N ALA A 561 -16.28 34.14 -3.89
CA ALA A 561 -16.43 35.03 -2.76
C ALA A 561 -17.56 36.06 -2.96
N THR A 562 -17.70 36.60 -4.17
CA THR A 562 -18.77 37.54 -4.54
C THR A 562 -20.14 36.86 -4.51
N GLU A 563 -20.25 35.62 -4.99
CA GLU A 563 -21.52 34.88 -4.98
C GLU A 563 -21.93 34.41 -3.58
N LEU A 564 -20.96 34.02 -2.74
CA LEU A 564 -21.18 33.76 -1.32
C LEU A 564 -21.64 35.02 -0.56
N ALA A 565 -20.99 36.17 -0.81
CA ALA A 565 -21.40 37.44 -0.22
C ALA A 565 -22.83 37.83 -0.66
N ALA A 566 -23.19 37.64 -1.92
CA ALA A 566 -24.53 37.90 -2.44
C ALA A 566 -25.61 37.04 -1.75
N ARG A 567 -25.33 35.75 -1.52
CA ARG A 567 -26.25 34.82 -0.81
C ARG A 567 -26.36 35.11 0.69
N ILE A 568 -25.26 35.56 1.31
CA ILE A 568 -25.25 35.99 2.73
C ILE A 568 -26.10 37.26 2.92
N THR A 569 -26.11 38.15 1.93
CA THR A 569 -26.88 39.41 2.01
C THR A 569 -28.37 39.22 1.68
N ALA A 570 -28.73 38.17 0.92
CA ALA A 570 -30.09 37.93 0.47
C ALA A 570 -31.02 37.29 1.54
N GLY A 571 -30.46 36.72 2.62
CA GLY A 571 -31.24 35.93 3.58
C GLY A 571 -31.78 34.62 2.97
N PRO A 572 -32.29 33.68 3.78
CA PRO A 572 -32.81 32.41 3.27
C PRO A 572 -34.05 32.66 2.40
N ALA A 573 -33.99 32.23 1.14
CA ALA A 573 -35.15 32.17 0.28
C ALA A 573 -36.13 31.13 0.85
N ALA A 574 -37.34 31.58 1.17
CA ALA A 574 -38.43 30.70 1.53
C ALA A 574 -38.86 29.87 0.31
N THR A 575 -38.73 28.55 0.39
CA THR A 575 -39.69 27.53 -0.02
C THR A 575 -39.27 26.18 0.52
#